data_AF-A0A089XAQ0-F1
#
_entry.id   AF-A0A089XAQ0-F1
#
_cell.length_a   1.000
_cell.length_b   1.000
_cell.length_c   1.000
_cell.angle_alpha   90.00
_cell.angle_beta   90.00
_cell.angle_gamma   90.00
#
_symmetry.space_group_name_H-M   'P 1'
#
loop_
_entity.id
_entity.type
_entity.pdbx_description
1 polymer ?
#
loop_
_entity_poly.entity_id
_entity_poly.type
_entity_poly.pdbx_seq_one_letter_code
_entity_poly.pdbx_strand_id
1 'polypeptide(L)'
;MSTPPPPGPDRPQGPGQYPAPQPPGPYQPGPYQPGPYQPGPYQGPYGPAPHGAWSPYPYQPEPPVNGLAIAALVLGVLCFLPAVGLVLGVVALRQIGKKGERGKGMAIAGSVLSSAGLALWAVAVPTGVAADFWEGFKEGAAEETLSVHKGQCFDAPGGSLEGVTYDLDIVPCGGEHDGEVFATVTVPDGSFPGDARLSTVAEDRCYTLQSDYALDAWAVPEHVDLYYLTPTEQSWRLGDREITCVFGHTDGKGTLTGSLRNDATTLDADQLAYLESVRDLDAVLEGEPEEYAEDDLDANTEWAAEVRDGVAAQAGALRGHTWPAGAEQPVAALLKELDTARGHWAKAASASDADTFYEHYDAGYAFYDGARTIDVREALGLDTSPPDYDYEDDGDTGSGGHGDTGLDV
;
A
#
# COMPACT_ATOMS: atom_id res chain seq x y z
N MET A 1 -28.23 -71.44 -7.23
CA MET A 1 -27.39 -70.65 -8.14
C MET A 1 -27.09 -69.37 -7.41
N SER A 2 -25.90 -69.28 -6.81
CA SER A 2 -25.51 -68.22 -5.88
C SER A 2 -24.70 -67.17 -6.63
N THR A 3 -25.20 -65.95 -6.61
CA THR A 3 -24.60 -64.75 -7.22
C THR A 3 -23.35 -64.31 -6.45
N PRO A 4 -22.26 -63.89 -7.12
CA PRO A 4 -21.04 -63.43 -6.47
C PRO A 4 -21.19 -62.00 -5.91
N PRO A 5 -20.45 -61.65 -4.84
CA PRO A 5 -20.48 -60.31 -4.25
C PRO A 5 -19.78 -59.25 -5.11
N PRO A 6 -20.16 -57.97 -4.99
CA PRO A 6 -19.64 -56.87 -5.80
C PRO A 6 -18.17 -56.50 -5.47
N PRO A 7 -17.43 -55.89 -6.42
CA PRO A 7 -16.06 -55.40 -6.20
C PRO A 7 -16.03 -54.24 -5.19
N GLY A 8 -15.03 -54.25 -4.30
CA GLY A 8 -14.76 -53.16 -3.37
C GLY A 8 -14.12 -51.93 -4.03
N PRO A 9 -14.08 -50.78 -3.33
CA PRO A 9 -13.64 -49.50 -3.91
C PRO A 9 -12.13 -49.45 -4.18
N ASP A 10 -11.79 -48.89 -5.33
CA ASP A 10 -10.43 -48.55 -5.75
C ASP A 10 -9.78 -47.54 -4.78
N ARG A 11 -8.57 -47.84 -4.31
CA ARG A 11 -7.75 -46.92 -3.53
C ARG A 11 -7.11 -45.88 -4.45
N PRO A 12 -7.19 -44.57 -4.14
CA PRO A 12 -6.42 -43.56 -4.87
C PRO A 12 -4.91 -43.74 -4.62
N GLN A 13 -4.15 -43.62 -5.70
CA GLN A 13 -2.69 -43.69 -5.73
C GLN A 13 -2.11 -42.48 -4.96
N GLY A 14 -1.20 -42.74 -4.03
CA GLY A 14 -0.55 -41.71 -3.22
C GLY A 14 0.38 -40.81 -4.05
N PRO A 15 0.58 -39.54 -3.64
CA PRO A 15 1.47 -38.61 -4.32
C PRO A 15 2.94 -39.04 -4.20
N GLY A 16 3.68 -38.85 -5.29
CA GLY A 16 5.11 -39.13 -5.39
C GLY A 16 5.93 -38.33 -4.36
N GLN A 17 6.92 -39.01 -3.78
CA GLN A 17 7.86 -38.40 -2.84
C GLN A 17 8.84 -37.50 -3.59
N TYR A 18 8.78 -36.19 -3.32
CA TYR A 18 9.86 -35.25 -3.61
C TYR A 18 10.92 -35.34 -2.48
N PRO A 19 12.24 -35.27 -2.77
CA PRO A 19 13.26 -35.24 -1.72
C PRO A 19 13.19 -33.95 -0.91
N ALA A 20 13.22 -34.07 0.42
CA ALA A 20 13.24 -32.94 1.35
C ALA A 20 14.58 -32.17 1.33
N PRO A 21 14.59 -30.83 1.49
CA PRO A 21 15.81 -30.05 1.71
C PRO A 21 16.45 -30.39 3.07
N GLN A 22 17.77 -30.61 3.08
CA GLN A 22 18.54 -30.83 4.31
C GLN A 22 18.94 -29.50 4.98
N PRO A 23 19.01 -29.44 6.32
CA PRO A 23 19.41 -28.22 7.04
C PRO A 23 20.92 -27.92 6.91
N PRO A 24 21.35 -26.65 6.96
CA PRO A 24 22.77 -26.29 6.89
C PRO A 24 23.54 -26.76 8.13
N GLY A 25 24.61 -27.53 7.92
CA GLY A 25 25.56 -27.91 8.97
C GLY A 25 26.57 -26.78 9.29
N PRO A 26 27.18 -26.78 10.48
CA PRO A 26 28.12 -25.74 10.91
C PRO A 26 29.46 -25.83 10.16
N TYR A 27 29.96 -24.69 9.69
CA TYR A 27 31.26 -24.57 9.01
C TYR A 27 32.43 -24.78 9.99
N GLN A 28 33.31 -25.72 9.64
CA GLN A 28 34.63 -25.93 10.26
C GLN A 28 35.73 -25.53 9.26
N PRO A 29 36.67 -24.64 9.62
CA PRO A 29 37.77 -24.27 8.72
C PRO A 29 38.85 -25.35 8.63
N GLY A 30 39.15 -25.80 7.40
CA GLY A 30 40.20 -26.78 7.11
C GLY A 30 41.60 -26.15 6.92
N PRO A 31 42.70 -26.87 7.25
CA PRO A 31 44.05 -26.31 7.21
C PRO A 31 44.71 -26.35 5.83
N TYR A 32 45.41 -25.27 5.48
CA TYR A 32 46.24 -25.16 4.26
C TYR A 32 47.51 -26.03 4.35
N GLN A 33 47.79 -26.80 3.30
CA GLN A 33 49.05 -27.52 3.06
C GLN A 33 49.71 -27.00 1.77
N PRO A 34 50.97 -26.51 1.80
CA PRO A 34 51.69 -26.05 0.61
C PRO A 34 52.32 -27.21 -0.19
N GLY A 35 52.14 -27.18 -1.53
CA GLY A 35 52.69 -28.17 -2.46
C GLY A 35 54.14 -27.90 -2.92
N PRO A 36 54.92 -28.94 -3.28
CA PRO A 36 56.36 -28.83 -3.53
C PRO A 36 56.77 -28.48 -4.98
N TYR A 37 57.86 -27.73 -5.10
CA TYR A 37 58.52 -27.34 -6.36
C TYR A 37 59.37 -28.48 -6.96
N GLN A 38 59.34 -28.63 -8.28
CA GLN A 38 60.21 -29.53 -9.08
C GLN A 38 61.36 -28.74 -9.74
N PRO A 39 62.64 -29.16 -9.66
CA PRO A 39 63.78 -28.49 -10.29
C PRO A 39 64.17 -29.07 -11.67
N GLY A 40 64.50 -28.19 -12.62
CA GLY A 40 65.08 -28.52 -13.94
C GLY A 40 66.62 -28.38 -13.99
N PRO A 41 67.30 -28.97 -15.00
CA PRO A 41 68.63 -29.57 -14.85
C PRO A 41 69.84 -28.66 -15.11
N TYR A 42 70.96 -29.04 -14.48
CA TYR A 42 72.30 -28.47 -14.54
C TYR A 42 72.96 -28.55 -15.94
N GLN A 43 73.64 -27.46 -16.34
CA GLN A 43 74.78 -27.49 -17.28
C GLN A 43 75.99 -26.72 -16.70
N GLY A 44 77.19 -27.24 -16.98
CA GLY A 44 78.45 -26.99 -16.29
C GLY A 44 79.25 -25.73 -16.68
N PRO A 45 80.47 -25.57 -16.13
CA PRO A 45 81.12 -24.27 -15.92
C PRO A 45 82.12 -23.90 -17.02
N TYR A 46 82.08 -22.65 -17.51
CA TYR A 46 83.14 -22.06 -18.33
C TYR A 46 83.30 -20.55 -18.09
N GLY A 47 84.48 -20.16 -17.61
CA GLY A 47 85.28 -18.96 -17.94
C GLY A 47 84.70 -17.53 -17.77
N PRO A 48 85.38 -16.60 -17.07
CA PRO A 48 84.99 -15.20 -17.03
C PRO A 48 85.42 -14.46 -18.31
N ALA A 49 84.49 -13.73 -18.95
CA ALA A 49 84.74 -12.85 -20.10
C ALA A 49 83.96 -11.53 -19.95
N PRO A 50 84.43 -10.42 -20.55
CA PRO A 50 84.39 -9.10 -19.94
C PRO A 50 83.06 -8.34 -20.13
N HIS A 51 82.81 -7.48 -19.16
CA HIS A 51 81.74 -6.50 -19.02
C HIS A 51 81.51 -5.68 -20.31
N GLY A 52 80.39 -5.97 -20.99
CA GLY A 52 79.80 -5.11 -22.02
C GLY A 52 78.85 -4.09 -21.39
N ALA A 53 79.05 -2.82 -21.71
CA ALA A 53 78.27 -1.69 -21.23
C ALA A 53 76.80 -1.76 -21.69
N TRP A 54 75.87 -1.63 -20.74
CA TRP A 54 74.44 -1.45 -21.00
C TRP A 54 74.19 -0.04 -21.57
N SER A 55 73.64 0.04 -22.79
CA SER A 55 73.03 1.27 -23.30
C SER A 55 71.58 1.38 -22.80
N PRO A 56 71.17 2.51 -22.19
CA PRO A 56 69.78 2.75 -21.85
C PRO A 56 68.96 3.03 -23.11
N TYR A 57 67.91 2.24 -23.35
CA TYR A 57 66.91 2.57 -24.37
C TYR A 57 66.15 3.84 -23.96
N PRO A 58 65.97 4.83 -24.85
CA PRO A 58 65.17 6.00 -24.54
C PRO A 58 63.68 5.64 -24.46
N TYR A 59 63.07 5.92 -23.31
CA TYR A 59 61.62 5.92 -23.13
C TYR A 59 61.02 7.08 -23.94
N GLN A 60 60.29 6.76 -25.01
CA GLN A 60 59.50 7.73 -25.78
C GLN A 60 58.13 7.87 -25.10
N PRO A 61 57.75 9.04 -24.55
CA PRO A 61 56.40 9.23 -24.01
C PRO A 61 55.37 9.12 -25.14
N GLU A 62 54.32 8.32 -24.93
CA GLU A 62 53.23 8.19 -25.91
C GLU A 62 52.45 9.51 -26.03
N PRO A 63 52.01 9.91 -27.24
CA PRO A 63 51.19 11.11 -27.42
C PRO A 63 49.84 11.00 -26.66
N PRO A 64 49.35 12.09 -26.04
CA PRO A 64 48.09 12.08 -25.30
C PRO A 64 46.89 11.82 -26.23
N VAL A 65 45.81 11.25 -25.66
CA VAL A 65 44.54 11.03 -26.36
C VAL A 65 43.72 12.32 -26.45
N ASN A 66 43.07 12.57 -27.59
CA ASN A 66 42.26 13.77 -27.79
C ASN A 66 40.91 13.67 -27.04
N GLY A 67 40.66 14.59 -26.10
CA GLY A 67 39.42 14.61 -25.29
C GLY A 67 38.12 14.75 -26.09
N LEU A 68 38.16 15.38 -27.27
CA LEU A 68 36.99 15.48 -28.16
C LEU A 68 36.65 14.14 -28.81
N ALA A 69 37.64 13.24 -28.99
CA ALA A 69 37.38 11.89 -29.49
C ALA A 69 36.64 11.03 -28.45
N ILE A 70 36.93 11.23 -27.16
CA ILE A 70 36.21 10.57 -26.06
C ILE A 70 34.79 11.14 -25.95
N ALA A 71 34.64 12.46 -25.98
CA ALA A 71 33.33 13.11 -25.95
C ALA A 71 32.45 12.67 -27.13
N ALA A 72 33.01 12.59 -28.35
CA ALA A 72 32.30 12.11 -29.53
C ALA A 72 31.88 10.64 -29.42
N LEU A 73 32.69 9.79 -28.79
CA LEU A 73 32.35 8.39 -28.55
C LEU A 73 31.22 8.26 -27.51
N VAL A 74 31.34 8.95 -26.38
CA VAL A 74 30.34 8.91 -25.30
C VAL A 74 29.00 9.46 -25.78
N LEU A 75 28.99 10.60 -26.48
CA LEU A 75 27.76 11.18 -27.04
C LEU A 75 27.17 10.35 -28.18
N GLY A 76 28.01 9.67 -28.97
CA GLY A 76 27.55 8.77 -30.02
C GLY A 76 26.95 7.46 -29.48
N VAL A 77 27.48 6.96 -28.36
CA VAL A 77 26.97 5.76 -27.69
C VAL A 77 25.69 6.05 -26.90
N LEU A 78 25.64 7.18 -26.21
CA LEU A 78 24.48 7.54 -25.36
C LEU A 78 23.33 8.20 -26.12
N CYS A 79 23.48 8.46 -27.43
CA CYS A 79 22.43 8.93 -28.35
C CYS A 79 21.69 10.23 -27.96
N PHE A 80 22.08 10.94 -26.89
CA PHE A 80 21.36 12.12 -26.39
C PHE A 80 21.36 13.30 -27.35
N LEU A 81 22.38 13.45 -28.21
CA LEU A 81 22.51 14.54 -29.19
C LEU A 81 23.36 14.09 -30.39
N PRO A 82 22.82 13.28 -31.34
CA PRO A 82 23.61 12.70 -32.43
C PRO A 82 24.26 13.75 -33.32
N ALA A 83 23.63 14.92 -33.48
CA ALA A 83 24.20 16.04 -34.25
C ALA A 83 25.46 16.62 -33.59
N VAL A 84 25.50 16.72 -32.26
CA VAL A 84 26.65 17.27 -31.52
C VAL A 84 27.81 16.28 -31.51
N GLY A 85 27.53 14.98 -31.31
CA GLY A 85 28.53 13.91 -31.39
C GLY A 85 29.22 13.85 -32.76
N LEU A 86 28.46 14.02 -33.85
CA LEU A 86 28.99 14.04 -35.22
C LEU A 86 29.93 15.24 -35.46
N VAL A 87 29.53 16.43 -35.05
CA VAL A 87 30.35 17.65 -35.21
C VAL A 87 31.65 17.54 -34.42
N LEU A 88 31.59 17.07 -33.18
CA LEU A 88 32.76 16.88 -32.33
C LEU A 88 33.70 15.81 -32.88
N GLY A 89 33.17 14.71 -33.42
CA GLY A 89 33.98 13.67 -34.08
C GLY A 89 34.74 14.19 -35.30
N VAL A 90 34.11 14.99 -36.16
CA VAL A 90 34.75 15.61 -37.33
C VAL A 90 35.85 16.61 -36.93
N VAL A 91 35.61 17.41 -35.89
CA VAL A 91 36.61 18.34 -35.34
C VAL A 91 37.78 17.59 -34.71
N ALA A 92 37.53 16.52 -33.95
CA ALA A 92 38.55 15.68 -33.34
C ALA A 92 39.47 15.06 -34.41
N LEU A 93 38.90 14.56 -35.53
CA LEU A 93 39.68 13.99 -36.64
C LEU A 93 40.62 15.00 -37.31
N ARG A 94 40.19 16.26 -37.45
CA ARG A 94 41.04 17.34 -37.97
C ARG A 94 42.15 17.74 -37.00
N GLN A 95 41.88 17.72 -35.69
CA GLN A 95 42.89 18.03 -34.67
C GLN A 95 43.93 16.92 -34.57
N ILE A 96 43.50 15.66 -34.54
CA ILE A 96 44.36 14.48 -34.52
C ILE A 96 45.30 14.47 -35.74
N GLY A 97 44.79 14.76 -36.94
CA GLY A 97 45.60 14.80 -38.16
C GLY A 97 46.64 15.93 -38.20
N LYS A 98 46.41 17.04 -37.47
CA LYS A 98 47.34 18.18 -37.41
C LYS A 98 48.33 18.09 -36.25
N LYS A 99 47.93 17.51 -35.11
CA LYS A 99 48.70 17.48 -33.87
C LYS A 99 49.35 16.14 -33.55
N GLY A 100 49.02 15.07 -34.28
CA GLY A 100 49.58 13.73 -34.06
C GLY A 100 49.07 13.04 -32.80
N GLU A 101 47.92 13.46 -32.26
CA GLU A 101 47.32 12.91 -31.04
C GLU A 101 46.68 11.53 -31.26
N ARG A 102 46.54 10.73 -30.20
CA ARG A 102 45.88 9.42 -30.27
C ARG A 102 44.35 9.57 -30.16
N GLY A 103 43.57 8.64 -30.73
CA GLY A 103 42.10 8.65 -30.63
C GLY A 103 41.34 8.63 -31.97
N LYS A 104 42.03 8.47 -33.09
CA LYS A 104 41.41 8.44 -34.44
C LYS A 104 40.31 7.38 -34.55
N GLY A 105 40.52 6.19 -34.00
CA GLY A 105 39.53 5.11 -33.98
C GLY A 105 38.27 5.44 -33.19
N MET A 106 38.41 6.09 -32.03
CA MET A 106 37.29 6.51 -31.17
C MET A 106 36.47 7.62 -31.84
N ALA A 107 37.12 8.60 -32.47
CA ALA A 107 36.43 9.66 -33.20
C ALA A 107 35.68 9.13 -34.43
N ILE A 108 36.23 8.13 -35.15
CA ILE A 108 35.53 7.45 -36.25
C ILE A 108 34.32 6.68 -35.72
N ALA A 109 34.49 5.86 -34.68
CA ALA A 109 33.41 5.08 -34.09
C ALA A 109 32.28 5.99 -33.58
N GLY A 110 32.60 7.04 -32.82
CA GLY A 110 31.62 8.02 -32.34
C GLY A 110 30.90 8.76 -33.47
N SER A 111 31.60 9.09 -34.56
CA SER A 111 30.98 9.73 -35.75
C SER A 111 30.04 8.79 -36.50
N VAL A 112 30.41 7.51 -36.63
CA VAL A 112 29.59 6.50 -37.31
C VAL A 112 28.32 6.21 -36.50
N LEU A 113 28.45 6.01 -35.19
CA LEU A 113 27.32 5.80 -34.28
C LEU A 113 26.38 7.02 -34.26
N SER A 114 26.95 8.23 -34.21
CA SER A 114 26.18 9.47 -34.27
C SER A 114 25.45 9.63 -35.61
N SER A 115 26.08 9.27 -36.73
CA SER A 115 25.44 9.33 -38.05
C SER A 115 24.30 8.33 -38.18
N ALA A 116 24.47 7.11 -37.66
CA ALA A 116 23.43 6.11 -37.60
C ALA A 116 22.25 6.56 -36.71
N GLY A 117 22.55 7.14 -35.54
CA GLY A 117 21.53 7.72 -34.65
C GLY A 117 20.77 8.87 -35.32
N LEU A 118 21.45 9.74 -36.07
CA LEU A 118 20.81 10.85 -36.79
C LEU A 118 19.91 10.36 -37.92
N ALA A 119 20.34 9.32 -38.66
CA ALA A 119 19.51 8.69 -39.68
C ALA A 119 18.28 7.99 -39.07
N LEU A 120 18.45 7.34 -37.92
CA LEU A 120 17.36 6.69 -37.20
C LEU A 120 16.35 7.72 -36.68
N TRP A 121 16.81 8.84 -36.12
CA TRP A 121 15.97 9.97 -35.70
C TRP A 121 15.25 10.64 -36.88
N ALA A 122 15.91 10.81 -38.02
CA ALA A 122 15.30 11.38 -39.22
C ALA A 122 14.14 10.52 -39.78
N VAL A 123 14.14 9.21 -39.47
CA VAL A 123 13.02 8.31 -39.78
C VAL A 123 12.00 8.31 -38.64
N ALA A 124 12.45 8.15 -37.39
CA ALA A 124 11.57 7.93 -36.23
C ALA A 124 10.69 9.14 -35.87
N VAL A 125 11.18 10.38 -36.08
CA VAL A 125 10.42 11.60 -35.79
C VAL A 125 9.21 11.78 -36.72
N PRO A 126 9.35 11.73 -38.06
CA PRO A 126 8.20 11.86 -38.93
C PRO A 126 7.25 10.64 -38.91
N THR A 127 7.73 9.46 -38.51
CA THR A 127 6.88 8.25 -38.42
C THR A 127 6.16 8.08 -37.09
N GLY A 128 6.34 8.97 -36.11
CA GLY A 128 5.69 8.87 -34.80
C GLY A 128 6.31 7.83 -33.84
N VAL A 129 7.10 6.88 -34.35
CA VAL A 129 7.80 5.84 -33.56
C VAL A 129 8.62 6.40 -32.40
N ALA A 130 9.22 7.59 -32.54
CA ALA A 130 9.92 8.25 -31.43
C ALA A 130 8.97 8.73 -30.32
N ALA A 131 7.75 9.14 -30.69
CA ALA A 131 6.71 9.50 -29.73
C ALA A 131 6.12 8.24 -29.07
N ASP A 132 5.84 7.18 -29.83
CA ASP A 132 5.34 5.91 -29.29
C ASP A 132 6.35 5.27 -28.31
N PHE A 133 7.65 5.33 -28.63
CA PHE A 133 8.71 4.88 -27.73
C PHE A 133 8.83 5.76 -26.48
N TRP A 134 8.63 7.08 -26.63
CA TRP A 134 8.64 8.02 -25.51
C TRP A 134 7.40 7.88 -24.63
N GLU A 135 6.25 7.51 -25.21
CA GLU A 135 5.01 7.22 -24.50
C GLU A 135 5.12 5.89 -23.76
N GLY A 136 5.62 4.82 -24.40
CA GLY A 136 5.93 3.57 -23.70
C GLY A 136 7.01 3.70 -22.62
N PHE A 137 7.97 4.61 -22.78
CA PHE A 137 8.92 4.96 -21.71
C PHE A 137 8.27 5.77 -20.59
N LYS A 138 7.31 6.66 -20.88
CA LYS A 138 6.53 7.35 -19.83
C LYS A 138 5.63 6.39 -19.08
N GLU A 139 5.01 5.44 -19.77
CA GLU A 139 4.18 4.40 -19.14
C GLU A 139 5.05 3.50 -18.25
N GLY A 140 6.25 3.10 -18.70
CA GLY A 140 7.19 2.33 -17.88
C GLY A 140 7.99 3.13 -16.83
N ALA A 141 7.95 4.46 -16.86
CA ALA A 141 8.59 5.33 -15.86
C ALA A 141 7.58 6.00 -14.92
N ALA A 142 6.29 5.99 -15.26
CA ALA A 142 5.20 6.32 -14.34
C ALA A 142 4.92 5.17 -13.36
N GLU A 143 5.52 4.00 -13.59
CA GLU A 143 5.64 2.88 -12.66
C GLU A 143 6.76 3.16 -11.62
N GLU A 144 6.79 4.37 -11.02
CA GLU A 144 7.45 4.56 -9.71
C GLU A 144 6.43 4.19 -8.63
N THR A 145 6.63 2.99 -8.11
CA THR A 145 5.81 2.13 -7.24
C THR A 145 5.69 2.62 -5.80
N LEU A 146 5.28 3.87 -5.56
CA LEU A 146 5.20 4.37 -4.18
C LEU A 146 3.89 5.03 -3.76
N SER A 147 2.90 5.19 -4.64
CA SER A 147 1.60 5.75 -4.22
C SER A 147 0.43 4.87 -4.65
N VAL A 148 -0.02 4.04 -3.71
CA VAL A 148 -1.39 3.52 -3.72
C VAL A 148 -2.35 4.68 -3.40
N HIS A 149 -3.47 4.76 -4.12
CA HIS A 149 -4.46 5.82 -3.96
C HIS A 149 -5.79 5.26 -3.47
N LYS A 150 -6.60 6.11 -2.83
CA LYS A 150 -7.99 5.80 -2.45
C LYS A 150 -8.74 5.10 -3.58
N GLY A 151 -9.34 3.94 -3.28
CA GLY A 151 -10.05 3.10 -4.23
C GLY A 151 -9.22 2.02 -4.91
N GLN A 152 -7.92 1.95 -4.65
CA GLN A 152 -7.04 0.92 -5.21
C GLN A 152 -6.86 -0.23 -4.24
N CYS A 153 -6.85 -1.44 -4.79
CA CYS A 153 -6.49 -2.66 -4.07
C CYS A 153 -5.09 -3.10 -4.48
N PHE A 154 -4.40 -3.75 -3.56
CA PHE A 154 -3.02 -4.16 -3.77
C PHE A 154 -2.67 -5.46 -3.06
N ASP A 155 -1.63 -6.12 -3.57
CA ASP A 155 -0.93 -7.21 -2.89
C ASP A 155 0.34 -6.66 -2.23
N ALA A 156 0.54 -7.02 -0.97
CA ALA A 156 1.72 -6.66 -0.21
C ALA A 156 2.83 -7.69 -0.45
N PRO A 157 4.11 -7.26 -0.52
CA PRO A 157 5.22 -8.19 -0.65
C PRO A 157 5.24 -9.20 0.50
N GLY A 158 5.15 -10.49 0.15
CA GLY A 158 5.10 -11.56 1.14
C GLY A 158 3.71 -11.85 1.72
N GLY A 159 2.66 -11.21 1.20
CA GLY A 159 1.26 -11.47 1.56
C GLY A 159 0.94 -11.09 3.00
N SER A 160 1.52 -10.00 3.48
CA SER A 160 1.42 -9.56 4.87
C SER A 160 1.31 -8.05 4.92
N LEU A 161 0.23 -7.56 5.54
CA LEU A 161 0.11 -6.15 5.89
C LEU A 161 0.88 -5.82 7.17
N GLU A 162 1.42 -6.81 7.89
CA GLU A 162 2.30 -6.57 9.04
C GLU A 162 3.76 -6.34 8.60
N GLY A 163 4.38 -5.29 9.15
CA GLY A 163 5.79 -4.93 8.94
C GLY A 163 6.05 -3.92 7.82
N VAL A 164 7.31 -3.71 7.48
CA VAL A 164 7.70 -2.72 6.47
C VAL A 164 7.36 -3.24 5.08
N THR A 165 6.51 -2.54 4.34
CA THR A 165 6.12 -2.90 2.97
C THR A 165 6.64 -1.86 1.96
N TYR A 166 7.29 -2.36 0.90
CA TYR A 166 7.80 -1.58 -0.23
C TYR A 166 7.30 -2.24 -1.51
N ASP A 167 7.02 -1.48 -2.57
CA ASP A 167 6.59 -2.04 -3.86
C ASP A 167 5.26 -2.81 -3.75
N LEU A 168 4.18 -2.08 -3.52
CA LEU A 168 2.82 -2.62 -3.50
C LEU A 168 2.36 -2.90 -4.95
N ASP A 169 1.84 -4.09 -5.20
CA ASP A 169 1.36 -4.50 -6.51
C ASP A 169 -0.13 -4.16 -6.65
N ILE A 170 -0.48 -3.16 -7.47
CA ILE A 170 -1.89 -2.78 -7.70
C ILE A 170 -2.64 -3.89 -8.45
N VAL A 171 -3.71 -4.40 -7.85
CA VAL A 171 -4.54 -5.47 -8.42
C VAL A 171 -6.01 -5.07 -8.51
N PRO A 172 -6.81 -5.72 -9.37
CA PRO A 172 -8.24 -5.47 -9.42
C PRO A 172 -8.95 -5.93 -8.15
N CYS A 173 -9.66 -5.02 -7.47
CA CYS A 173 -10.41 -5.31 -6.23
C CYS A 173 -11.44 -6.45 -6.36
N GLY A 174 -11.93 -6.74 -7.57
CA GLY A 174 -12.87 -7.84 -7.79
C GLY A 174 -12.26 -9.24 -7.62
N GLY A 175 -10.93 -9.34 -7.54
CA GLY A 175 -10.20 -10.57 -7.20
C GLY A 175 -9.74 -10.58 -5.75
N GLU A 176 -8.99 -11.63 -5.41
CA GLU A 176 -8.25 -11.69 -4.15
C GLU A 176 -7.20 -10.58 -4.10
N HIS A 177 -7.07 -9.94 -2.94
CA HIS A 177 -6.04 -8.93 -2.68
C HIS A 177 -5.74 -8.82 -1.19
N ASP A 178 -4.57 -8.31 -0.83
CA ASP A 178 -4.17 -8.17 0.57
C ASP A 178 -4.80 -6.93 1.24
N GLY A 179 -4.89 -5.80 0.52
CA GLY A 179 -5.44 -4.57 1.09
C GLY A 179 -6.14 -3.64 0.10
N GLU A 180 -7.08 -2.84 0.61
CA GLU A 180 -7.81 -1.81 -0.13
C GLU A 180 -7.63 -0.43 0.53
N VAL A 181 -7.13 0.55 -0.23
CA VAL A 181 -6.94 1.90 0.29
C VAL A 181 -8.26 2.66 0.34
N PHE A 182 -8.66 3.10 1.52
CA PHE A 182 -9.91 3.86 1.70
C PHE A 182 -9.69 5.36 1.95
N ALA A 183 -8.50 5.76 2.42
CA ALA A 183 -8.17 7.17 2.63
C ALA A 183 -6.67 7.45 2.56
N THR A 184 -6.33 8.71 2.31
CA THR A 184 -4.96 9.23 2.38
C THR A 184 -4.97 10.53 3.18
N VAL A 185 -4.05 10.66 4.13
CA VAL A 185 -3.96 11.79 5.06
C VAL A 185 -2.59 12.44 4.90
N THR A 186 -2.56 13.71 4.50
CA THR A 186 -1.31 14.46 4.40
C THR A 186 -0.93 15.08 5.74
N VAL A 187 0.24 14.73 6.24
CA VAL A 187 0.83 15.31 7.46
C VAL A 187 1.51 16.64 7.13
N PRO A 188 1.33 17.70 7.95
CA PRO A 188 1.99 18.98 7.73
C PRO A 188 3.51 18.89 7.61
N ASP A 189 4.09 19.73 6.75
CA ASP A 189 5.54 19.82 6.57
C ASP A 189 6.29 20.19 7.85
N GLY A 190 7.51 19.65 7.99
CA GLY A 190 8.38 19.93 9.13
C GLY A 190 9.53 18.94 9.27
N SER A 191 10.15 18.96 10.45
CA SER A 191 11.02 17.84 10.87
C SER A 191 10.18 16.58 11.06
N PHE A 192 10.79 15.42 10.81
CA PHE A 192 10.13 14.13 11.04
C PHE A 192 9.54 14.07 12.46
N PRO A 193 8.22 13.87 12.60
CA PRO A 193 7.56 13.92 13.91
C PRO A 193 7.86 12.70 14.80
N GLY A 194 8.37 11.62 14.21
CA GLY A 194 8.60 10.34 14.87
C GLY A 194 7.43 9.38 14.70
N ASP A 195 7.74 8.09 14.62
CA ASP A 195 6.80 7.00 14.29
C ASP A 195 5.58 7.01 15.22
N ALA A 196 5.81 7.09 16.54
CA ALA A 196 4.72 7.13 17.53
C ALA A 196 3.72 8.26 17.30
N ARG A 197 4.17 9.43 16.82
CA ARG A 197 3.26 10.55 16.52
C ARG A 197 2.50 10.31 15.22
N LEU A 198 3.13 9.66 14.23
CA LEU A 198 2.47 9.28 12.98
C LEU A 198 1.40 8.23 13.24
N SER A 199 1.70 7.19 14.03
CA SER A 199 0.72 6.15 14.40
C SER A 199 -0.51 6.75 15.09
N THR A 200 -0.33 7.63 16.09
CA THR A 200 -1.48 8.29 16.73
C THR A 200 -2.31 9.12 15.75
N VAL A 201 -1.68 9.78 14.77
CA VAL A 201 -2.41 10.53 13.74
C VAL A 201 -3.12 9.57 12.78
N ALA A 202 -2.47 8.45 12.43
CA ALA A 202 -3.03 7.45 11.54
C ALA A 202 -4.25 6.78 12.18
N GLU A 203 -4.16 6.34 13.43
CA GLU A 203 -5.28 5.77 14.20
C GLU A 203 -6.47 6.73 14.19
N ASP A 204 -6.32 7.94 14.75
CA ASP A 204 -7.39 8.95 14.80
C ASP A 204 -8.05 9.18 13.44
N ARG A 205 -7.23 9.42 12.41
CA ARG A 205 -7.72 9.82 11.10
C ARG A 205 -8.29 8.66 10.30
N CYS A 206 -7.65 7.51 10.32
CA CYS A 206 -8.10 6.36 9.55
C CYS A 206 -9.40 5.81 10.14
N TYR A 207 -9.54 5.70 11.47
CA TYR A 207 -10.80 5.31 12.09
C TYR A 207 -11.93 6.27 11.73
N THR A 208 -11.68 7.58 11.81
CA THR A 208 -12.69 8.59 11.42
C THR A 208 -13.10 8.48 9.94
N LEU A 209 -12.14 8.24 9.04
CA LEU A 209 -12.36 8.28 7.59
C LEU A 209 -12.90 6.96 7.02
N GLN A 210 -12.89 5.87 7.79
CA GLN A 210 -13.34 4.56 7.31
C GLN A 210 -14.82 4.61 6.90
N SER A 211 -15.64 5.28 7.70
CA SER A 211 -17.11 5.39 7.53
C SER A 211 -17.50 6.28 6.35
N ASP A 212 -16.57 7.06 5.78
CA ASP A 212 -16.82 7.80 4.53
C ASP A 212 -16.61 6.94 3.27
N TYR A 213 -15.88 5.81 3.40
CA TYR A 213 -15.61 4.89 2.30
C TYR A 213 -16.47 3.64 2.35
N ALA A 214 -16.62 3.09 3.56
CA ALA A 214 -17.51 2.00 3.91
C ALA A 214 -18.63 2.55 4.81
N LEU A 215 -19.50 3.39 4.24
CA LEU A 215 -20.67 4.00 4.88
C LEU A 215 -21.66 2.97 5.46
N ASP A 216 -21.78 1.79 4.85
CA ASP A 216 -22.54 0.68 5.43
C ASP A 216 -21.63 -0.22 6.26
N ALA A 217 -21.52 0.07 7.55
CA ALA A 217 -20.71 -0.70 8.50
C ALA A 217 -21.15 -2.18 8.59
N TRP A 218 -22.45 -2.49 8.40
CA TRP A 218 -22.96 -3.86 8.44
C TRP A 218 -22.51 -4.68 7.22
N ALA A 219 -22.11 -4.01 6.13
CA ALA A 219 -21.57 -4.68 4.94
C ALA A 219 -20.06 -4.94 5.05
N VAL A 220 -19.40 -4.48 6.11
CA VAL A 220 -17.99 -4.77 6.38
C VAL A 220 -17.90 -6.12 7.09
N PRO A 221 -17.25 -7.14 6.50
CA PRO A 221 -17.13 -8.45 7.13
C PRO A 221 -16.31 -8.42 8.42
N GLU A 222 -16.64 -9.29 9.39
CA GLU A 222 -15.93 -9.43 10.69
C GLU A 222 -14.42 -9.74 10.57
N HIS A 223 -13.99 -10.28 9.42
CA HIS A 223 -12.58 -10.58 9.18
C HIS A 223 -11.80 -9.40 8.58
N VAL A 224 -12.41 -8.22 8.46
CA VAL A 224 -11.76 -7.00 8.00
C VAL A 224 -11.28 -6.19 9.19
N ASP A 225 -10.07 -5.67 9.09
CA ASP A 225 -9.44 -4.80 10.08
C ASP A 225 -8.79 -3.58 9.39
N LEU A 226 -8.49 -2.56 10.18
CA LEU A 226 -7.88 -1.31 9.74
C LEU A 226 -6.36 -1.39 9.90
N TYR A 227 -5.66 -1.14 8.80
CA TYR A 227 -4.22 -0.98 8.73
C TYR A 227 -3.88 0.42 8.24
N TYR A 228 -2.64 0.84 8.50
CA TYR A 228 -2.14 2.10 7.99
C TYR A 228 -0.67 2.03 7.63
N LEU A 229 -0.31 2.70 6.54
CA LEU A 229 1.05 2.92 6.09
C LEU A 229 1.43 4.35 6.44
N THR A 230 2.51 4.56 7.18
CA THR A 230 2.99 5.89 7.58
C THR A 230 4.35 6.16 6.94
N PRO A 231 4.77 7.43 6.73
CA PRO A 231 6.11 7.69 6.19
C PRO A 231 7.24 7.33 7.18
N THR A 232 8.31 6.68 6.72
CA THR A 232 9.59 6.55 7.45
C THR A 232 10.33 7.90 7.56
N GLU A 233 11.32 7.98 8.47
CA GLU A 233 12.28 9.09 8.48
C GLU A 233 13.00 9.25 7.11
N GLN A 234 13.22 8.16 6.38
CA GLN A 234 13.91 8.18 5.09
C GLN A 234 13.03 8.77 3.99
N SER A 235 11.81 8.27 3.80
CA SER A 235 10.85 8.80 2.83
C SER A 235 10.45 10.23 3.17
N TRP A 236 10.36 10.57 4.47
CA TRP A 236 10.11 11.94 4.93
C TRP A 236 11.19 12.92 4.44
N ARG A 237 12.47 12.52 4.43
CA ARG A 237 13.56 13.34 3.87
C ARG A 237 13.46 13.50 2.36
N LEU A 238 12.78 12.58 1.67
CA LEU A 238 12.52 12.61 0.24
C LEU A 238 11.20 13.34 -0.12
N GLY A 239 10.40 13.68 0.88
CA GLY A 239 9.19 14.49 0.73
C GLY A 239 7.88 13.73 0.98
N ASP A 240 7.93 12.47 1.40
CA ASP A 240 6.73 11.72 1.76
C ASP A 240 6.10 12.29 3.04
N ARG A 241 4.81 12.60 2.95
CA ARG A 241 3.99 13.17 4.00
C ARG A 241 2.66 12.43 4.12
N GLU A 242 2.49 11.31 3.43
CA GLU A 242 1.19 10.67 3.28
C GLU A 242 1.07 9.47 4.22
N ILE A 243 0.05 9.50 5.06
CA ILE A 243 -0.45 8.31 5.74
C ILE A 243 -1.52 7.69 4.83
N THR A 244 -1.40 6.41 4.54
CA THR A 244 -2.39 5.66 3.74
C THR A 244 -3.18 4.74 4.65
N CYS A 245 -4.49 4.90 4.66
CA CYS A 245 -5.41 4.06 5.43
C CYS A 245 -5.93 2.91 4.57
N VAL A 246 -5.85 1.69 5.10
CA VAL A 246 -6.03 0.44 4.35
C VAL A 246 -6.99 -0.48 5.11
N PHE A 247 -7.98 -1.05 4.42
CA PHE A 247 -8.69 -2.21 4.92
C PHE A 247 -7.91 -3.47 4.53
N GLY A 248 -7.76 -4.38 5.48
CA GLY A 248 -7.07 -5.66 5.30
C GLY A 248 -7.76 -6.77 6.06
N HIS A 249 -7.26 -8.00 5.95
CA HIS A 249 -7.80 -9.12 6.72
C HIS A 249 -7.21 -9.15 8.15
N THR A 250 -8.02 -9.42 9.18
CA THR A 250 -7.61 -9.39 10.61
C THR A 250 -6.42 -10.31 10.96
N ASP A 251 -6.31 -11.47 10.31
CA ASP A 251 -5.14 -12.37 10.41
C ASP A 251 -3.81 -11.78 9.86
N GLY A 252 -3.81 -10.56 9.31
CA GLY A 252 -2.66 -9.86 8.72
C GLY A 252 -2.12 -10.46 7.41
N LYS A 253 -2.46 -11.72 7.12
CA LYS A 253 -2.03 -12.51 5.95
C LYS A 253 -3.18 -13.19 5.22
N GLY A 254 -4.41 -12.98 5.69
CA GLY A 254 -5.60 -13.35 4.94
C GLY A 254 -5.78 -12.40 3.76
N THR A 255 -6.64 -12.80 2.81
CA THR A 255 -6.95 -11.98 1.64
C THR A 255 -8.40 -11.51 1.72
N LEU A 256 -8.65 -10.34 1.14
CA LEU A 256 -9.98 -9.81 0.89
C LEU A 256 -10.42 -10.20 -0.53
N THR A 257 -11.72 -10.13 -0.80
CA THR A 257 -12.27 -10.33 -2.15
C THR A 257 -13.43 -9.39 -2.40
N GLY A 258 -13.40 -8.67 -3.51
CA GLY A 258 -14.34 -7.59 -3.77
C GLY A 258 -13.93 -6.31 -3.04
N SER A 259 -14.45 -5.19 -3.51
CA SER A 259 -14.22 -3.89 -2.86
C SER A 259 -15.20 -3.71 -1.70
N LEU A 260 -14.71 -3.18 -0.59
CA LEU A 260 -15.48 -2.76 0.59
C LEU A 260 -16.17 -1.40 0.39
N ARG A 261 -15.94 -0.76 -0.76
CA ARG A 261 -16.46 0.58 -1.05
C ARG A 261 -17.97 0.59 -1.20
N ASN A 262 -18.64 1.26 -0.27
CA ASN A 262 -20.08 1.52 -0.31
C ASN A 262 -20.37 3.01 -0.03
N ASP A 263 -19.68 3.90 -0.76
CA ASP A 263 -19.86 5.36 -0.65
C ASP A 263 -20.85 5.90 -1.71
N ALA A 264 -20.99 7.23 -1.79
CA ALA A 264 -21.88 7.90 -2.75
C ALA A 264 -21.59 7.61 -4.24
N THR A 265 -20.48 6.93 -4.56
CA THR A 265 -20.17 6.49 -5.93
C THR A 265 -20.72 5.11 -6.27
N THR A 266 -21.06 4.29 -5.27
CA THR A 266 -21.57 2.92 -5.45
C THR A 266 -22.99 2.73 -4.93
N LEU A 267 -23.42 3.53 -3.94
CA LEU A 267 -24.78 3.52 -3.41
C LEU A 267 -25.77 4.26 -4.30
N ASP A 268 -27.03 3.82 -4.30
CA ASP A 268 -28.12 4.61 -4.85
C ASP A 268 -28.55 5.76 -3.89
N ALA A 269 -29.42 6.65 -4.39
CA ALA A 269 -29.83 7.83 -3.64
C ALA A 269 -30.66 7.51 -2.37
N ASP A 270 -31.38 6.39 -2.36
CA ASP A 270 -32.21 5.98 -1.23
C ASP A 270 -31.34 5.33 -0.14
N GLN A 271 -30.40 4.47 -0.55
CA GLN A 271 -29.39 3.88 0.31
C GLN A 271 -28.50 4.95 0.96
N LEU A 272 -27.98 5.87 0.15
CA LEU A 272 -27.13 6.95 0.64
C LEU A 272 -27.86 7.85 1.65
N ALA A 273 -29.11 8.25 1.35
CA ALA A 273 -29.90 9.09 2.25
C ALA A 273 -30.17 8.41 3.60
N TYR A 274 -30.39 7.09 3.60
CA TYR A 274 -30.54 6.32 4.83
C TYR A 274 -29.23 6.24 5.61
N LEU A 275 -28.15 5.77 4.97
CA LEU A 275 -26.87 5.50 5.64
C LEU A 275 -26.17 6.76 6.13
N GLU A 276 -26.25 7.88 5.40
CA GLU A 276 -25.74 9.18 5.90
C GLU A 276 -26.46 9.60 7.19
N SER A 277 -27.78 9.36 7.26
CA SER A 277 -28.56 9.69 8.46
C SER A 277 -28.23 8.79 9.65
N VAL A 278 -27.77 7.57 9.40
CA VAL A 278 -27.29 6.62 10.42
C VAL A 278 -25.90 7.05 10.89
N ARG A 279 -24.93 7.23 9.98
CA ARG A 279 -23.58 7.72 10.29
C ARG A 279 -23.59 8.99 11.15
N ASP A 280 -24.44 9.96 10.79
CA ASP A 280 -24.52 11.23 11.53
C ASP A 280 -25.03 11.04 12.98
N LEU A 281 -25.85 10.02 13.24
CA LEU A 281 -26.27 9.66 14.59
C LEU A 281 -25.19 8.85 15.31
N ASP A 282 -24.55 7.89 14.63
CA ASP A 282 -23.48 7.06 15.19
C ASP A 282 -22.33 7.94 15.69
N ALA A 283 -21.93 8.96 14.93
CA ALA A 283 -20.91 9.93 15.35
C ALA A 283 -21.27 10.70 16.66
N VAL A 284 -22.56 10.83 16.99
CA VAL A 284 -23.01 11.42 18.26
C VAL A 284 -22.97 10.36 19.38
N LEU A 285 -23.36 9.12 19.07
CA LEU A 285 -23.33 8.01 20.02
C LEU A 285 -21.90 7.66 20.44
N GLU A 286 -20.95 7.69 19.51
CA GLU A 286 -19.51 7.51 19.77
C GLU A 286 -18.92 8.57 20.72
N GLY A 287 -19.60 9.72 20.85
CA GLY A 287 -19.23 10.78 21.80
C GLY A 287 -19.62 10.50 23.25
N GLU A 288 -20.01 9.26 23.59
CA GLU A 288 -20.39 8.85 24.94
C GLU A 288 -19.27 9.16 25.96
N PRO A 289 -19.58 9.77 27.11
CA PRO A 289 -18.58 10.06 28.13
C PRO A 289 -17.89 8.79 28.67
N GLU A 290 -16.59 8.88 28.94
CA GLU A 290 -15.83 7.78 29.58
C GLU A 290 -16.27 7.52 31.04
N GLU A 291 -16.68 8.56 31.75
CA GLU A 291 -17.18 8.44 33.14
C GLU A 291 -18.67 8.08 33.14
N TYR A 292 -19.03 7.07 33.93
CA TYR A 292 -20.41 6.64 34.11
C TYR A 292 -21.28 7.72 34.76
N ALA A 293 -22.61 7.65 34.57
CA ALA A 293 -23.54 8.65 35.09
C ALA A 293 -23.57 8.75 36.64
N GLU A 294 -23.11 7.72 37.34
CA GLU A 294 -22.91 7.74 38.80
C GLU A 294 -21.78 8.68 39.23
N ASP A 295 -20.77 8.83 38.37
CA ASP A 295 -19.55 9.60 38.62
C ASP A 295 -19.66 11.02 38.04
N ASP A 296 -20.15 11.14 36.79
CA ASP A 296 -20.40 12.43 36.12
C ASP A 296 -21.76 12.47 35.40
N LEU A 297 -22.82 12.69 36.18
CA LEU A 297 -24.17 12.85 35.65
C LEU A 297 -24.32 14.08 34.73
N ASP A 298 -23.58 15.16 34.99
CA ASP A 298 -23.72 16.40 34.22
C ASP A 298 -23.23 16.16 32.77
N ALA A 299 -22.08 15.52 32.59
CA ALA A 299 -21.57 15.14 31.27
C ALA A 299 -22.49 14.17 30.54
N ASN A 300 -22.98 13.14 31.24
CA ASN A 300 -23.89 12.13 30.66
C ASN A 300 -25.24 12.72 30.22
N THR A 301 -25.81 13.62 31.01
CA THR A 301 -27.06 14.30 30.65
C THR A 301 -26.88 15.32 29.52
N GLU A 302 -25.71 15.97 29.43
CA GLU A 302 -25.35 16.82 28.28
C GLU A 302 -25.24 16.00 27.00
N TRP A 303 -24.49 14.90 27.02
CA TRP A 303 -24.38 13.99 25.88
C TRP A 303 -25.75 13.39 25.48
N ALA A 304 -26.58 12.96 26.44
CA ALA A 304 -27.94 12.49 26.13
C ALA A 304 -28.81 13.57 25.45
N ALA A 305 -28.54 14.87 25.69
CA ALA A 305 -29.21 15.95 24.97
C ALA A 305 -28.73 16.06 23.52
N GLU A 306 -27.46 15.78 23.26
CA GLU A 306 -26.89 15.69 21.91
C GLU A 306 -27.48 14.48 21.17
N VAL A 307 -27.53 13.31 21.79
CA VAL A 307 -28.15 12.10 21.21
C VAL A 307 -29.62 12.34 20.88
N ARG A 308 -30.39 12.99 21.76
CA ARG A 308 -31.77 13.42 21.47
C ARG A 308 -31.84 14.23 20.17
N ASP A 309 -30.93 15.17 19.99
CA ASP A 309 -30.90 16.05 18.83
C ASP A 309 -30.43 15.31 17.57
N GLY A 310 -29.48 14.37 17.69
CA GLY A 310 -29.06 13.44 16.64
C GLY A 310 -30.21 12.55 16.15
N VAL A 311 -30.95 11.91 17.07
CA VAL A 311 -32.15 11.11 16.74
C VAL A 311 -33.21 11.98 16.05
N ALA A 312 -33.37 13.24 16.49
CA ALA A 312 -34.26 14.19 15.82
C ALA A 312 -33.80 14.54 14.41
N ALA A 313 -32.49 14.70 14.21
CA ALA A 313 -31.88 14.99 12.91
C ALA A 313 -32.06 13.82 11.94
N GLN A 314 -31.78 12.58 12.37
CA GLN A 314 -32.03 11.37 11.58
C GLN A 314 -33.50 11.26 11.19
N ALA A 315 -34.42 11.38 12.17
CA ALA A 315 -35.85 11.35 11.88
C ALA A 315 -36.29 12.52 10.97
N GLY A 316 -35.59 13.64 10.98
CA GLY A 316 -35.78 14.76 10.07
C GLY A 316 -35.35 14.44 8.64
N ALA A 317 -34.15 13.88 8.48
CA ALA A 317 -33.60 13.44 7.20
C ALA A 317 -34.50 12.40 6.54
N LEU A 318 -34.92 11.38 7.29
CA LEU A 318 -35.80 10.32 6.79
C LEU A 318 -37.18 10.85 6.35
N ARG A 319 -37.75 11.85 7.05
CA ARG A 319 -39.00 12.50 6.62
C ARG A 319 -38.84 13.42 5.42
N GLY A 320 -37.64 13.98 5.24
CA GLY A 320 -37.31 14.88 4.14
C GLY A 320 -37.05 14.16 2.81
N HIS A 321 -36.74 12.87 2.87
CA HIS A 321 -36.47 12.03 1.69
C HIS A 321 -37.75 11.41 1.12
N THR A 322 -37.79 11.22 -0.22
CA THR A 322 -38.90 10.54 -0.89
C THR A 322 -38.53 9.09 -1.15
N TRP A 323 -39.17 8.17 -0.43
CA TRP A 323 -38.82 6.75 -0.46
C TRP A 323 -39.48 5.98 -1.61
N PRO A 324 -38.84 4.89 -2.10
CA PRO A 324 -39.48 3.97 -3.02
C PRO A 324 -40.64 3.25 -2.32
N ALA A 325 -41.65 2.84 -3.09
CA ALA A 325 -42.89 2.26 -2.57
C ALA A 325 -42.68 1.03 -1.64
N GLY A 326 -41.58 0.28 -1.83
CA GLY A 326 -41.22 -0.85 -0.97
C GLY A 326 -40.69 -0.43 0.41
N ALA A 327 -40.10 0.76 0.54
CA ALA A 327 -39.48 1.26 1.75
C ALA A 327 -40.35 2.25 2.55
N GLU A 328 -41.42 2.81 1.94
CA GLU A 328 -42.31 3.78 2.61
C GLU A 328 -42.85 3.27 3.96
N GLN A 329 -43.35 2.03 4.01
CA GLN A 329 -43.92 1.46 5.23
C GLN A 329 -42.84 1.10 6.28
N PRO A 330 -41.74 0.42 5.93
CA PRO A 330 -40.60 0.22 6.84
C PRO A 330 -40.08 1.53 7.45
N VAL A 331 -39.82 2.56 6.63
CA VAL A 331 -39.31 3.85 7.12
C VAL A 331 -40.33 4.54 8.02
N ALA A 332 -41.62 4.50 7.69
CA ALA A 332 -42.67 5.03 8.56
C ALA A 332 -42.79 4.30 9.90
N ALA A 333 -42.39 3.02 9.96
CA ALA A 333 -42.33 2.27 11.21
C ALA A 333 -41.10 2.67 12.04
N LEU A 334 -39.91 2.74 11.42
CA LEU A 334 -38.68 3.20 12.07
C LEU A 334 -38.84 4.62 12.64
N LEU A 335 -39.47 5.53 11.88
CA LEU A 335 -39.73 6.91 12.33
C LEU A 335 -40.52 6.98 13.65
N LYS A 336 -41.42 6.02 13.92
CA LYS A 336 -42.16 5.96 15.19
C LYS A 336 -41.29 5.51 16.36
N GLU A 337 -40.33 4.61 16.09
CA GLU A 337 -39.35 4.19 17.09
C GLU A 337 -38.36 5.31 17.38
N LEU A 338 -37.87 6.03 16.36
CA LEU A 338 -37.04 7.22 16.53
C LEU A 338 -37.77 8.32 17.33
N ASP A 339 -39.06 8.56 17.07
CA ASP A 339 -39.84 9.53 17.86
C ASP A 339 -39.98 9.11 19.34
N THR A 340 -40.12 7.81 19.59
CA THR A 340 -40.16 7.23 20.94
C THR A 340 -38.80 7.37 21.63
N ALA A 341 -37.73 6.96 20.95
CA ALA A 341 -36.35 7.02 21.42
C ALA A 341 -35.95 8.45 21.77
N ARG A 342 -36.25 9.43 20.89
CA ARG A 342 -36.03 10.86 21.18
C ARG A 342 -36.72 11.30 22.48
N GLY A 343 -37.92 10.78 22.75
CA GLY A 343 -38.64 11.05 23.99
C GLY A 343 -37.96 10.49 25.22
N HIS A 344 -37.27 9.34 25.10
CA HIS A 344 -36.46 8.76 26.15
C HIS A 344 -35.15 9.53 26.35
N TRP A 345 -34.41 9.82 25.28
CA TRP A 345 -33.21 10.66 25.33
C TRP A 345 -33.47 12.04 25.92
N ALA A 346 -34.63 12.65 25.63
CA ALA A 346 -35.03 13.91 26.26
C ALA A 346 -35.26 13.81 27.77
N LYS A 347 -35.68 12.65 28.28
CA LYS A 347 -35.84 12.42 29.72
C LYS A 347 -34.50 12.10 30.37
N ALA A 348 -33.66 11.28 29.72
CA ALA A 348 -32.29 11.00 30.15
C ALA A 348 -31.51 12.32 30.31
N ALA A 349 -31.57 13.20 29.31
CA ALA A 349 -30.98 14.55 29.34
C ALA A 349 -31.51 15.48 30.45
N SER A 350 -32.60 15.11 31.13
CA SER A 350 -33.20 15.88 32.22
C SER A 350 -33.17 15.13 33.56
N ALA A 351 -32.50 13.99 33.61
CA ALA A 351 -32.42 13.14 34.79
C ALA A 351 -31.70 13.88 35.93
N SER A 352 -32.14 13.63 37.16
CA SER A 352 -31.55 14.20 38.38
C SER A 352 -30.68 13.21 39.16
N ASP A 353 -30.59 11.97 38.66
CA ASP A 353 -29.92 10.83 39.27
C ASP A 353 -29.63 9.78 38.18
N ALA A 354 -28.61 8.95 38.44
CA ALA A 354 -28.14 7.93 37.52
C ALA A 354 -29.21 6.85 37.22
N ASP A 355 -30.00 6.45 38.23
CA ASP A 355 -31.07 5.45 38.04
C ASP A 355 -32.09 5.91 36.97
N THR A 356 -32.55 7.16 37.07
CA THR A 356 -33.47 7.75 36.10
C THR A 356 -32.81 7.96 34.73
N PHE A 357 -31.52 8.29 34.72
CA PHE A 357 -30.74 8.39 33.48
C PHE A 357 -30.73 7.05 32.75
N TYR A 358 -30.30 5.96 33.40
CA TYR A 358 -30.18 4.65 32.78
C TYR A 358 -31.53 4.05 32.36
N GLU A 359 -32.61 4.26 33.14
CA GLU A 359 -33.97 3.84 32.73
C GLU A 359 -34.35 4.39 31.34
N HIS A 360 -33.90 5.61 31.03
CA HIS A 360 -34.20 6.27 29.78
C HIS A 360 -33.11 6.14 28.72
N TYR A 361 -31.86 5.95 29.11
CA TYR A 361 -30.76 5.54 28.23
C TYR A 361 -31.10 4.20 27.56
N ASP A 362 -31.41 3.15 28.34
CA ASP A 362 -31.68 1.80 27.83
C ASP A 362 -32.89 1.80 26.88
N ALA A 363 -33.95 2.51 27.27
CA ALA A 363 -35.15 2.65 26.46
C ALA A 363 -34.91 3.55 25.21
N GLY A 364 -33.95 4.47 25.29
CA GLY A 364 -33.50 5.31 24.19
C GLY A 364 -32.70 4.55 23.15
N TYR A 365 -31.91 3.56 23.57
CA TYR A 365 -31.12 2.69 22.69
C TYR A 365 -31.91 1.55 22.04
N ALA A 366 -33.10 1.21 22.54
CA ALA A 366 -33.85 0.03 22.09
C ALA A 366 -34.20 -0.01 20.57
N PHE A 367 -34.13 1.12 19.85
CA PHE A 367 -34.31 1.15 18.38
C PHE A 367 -33.01 0.84 17.62
N TYR A 368 -31.85 1.11 18.22
CA TYR A 368 -30.54 0.97 17.61
C TYR A 368 -30.32 -0.50 17.25
N ASP A 369 -30.00 -0.76 15.98
CA ASP A 369 -29.90 -2.09 15.39
C ASP A 369 -31.13 -3.00 15.62
N GLY A 370 -32.28 -2.40 15.89
CA GLY A 370 -33.52 -3.09 16.16
C GLY A 370 -34.21 -3.63 14.90
N ALA A 371 -35.30 -4.35 15.10
CA ALA A 371 -36.05 -4.99 14.01
C ALA A 371 -36.52 -4.02 12.90
N ARG A 372 -36.80 -2.74 13.23
CA ARG A 372 -37.20 -1.75 12.21
C ARG A 372 -36.04 -1.20 11.41
N THR A 373 -34.85 -1.14 11.98
CA THR A 373 -33.61 -0.87 11.26
C THR A 373 -33.41 -1.95 10.20
N ILE A 374 -33.54 -3.23 10.58
CA ILE A 374 -33.46 -4.38 9.66
C ILE A 374 -34.53 -4.30 8.56
N ASP A 375 -35.80 -4.01 8.89
CA ASP A 375 -36.88 -3.90 7.90
C ASP A 375 -36.57 -2.82 6.83
N VAL A 376 -36.01 -1.68 7.24
CA VAL A 376 -35.63 -0.60 6.31
C VAL A 376 -34.46 -1.03 5.44
N ARG A 377 -33.44 -1.64 6.03
CA ARG A 377 -32.26 -2.13 5.31
C ARG A 377 -32.62 -3.19 4.28
N GLU A 378 -33.48 -4.16 4.64
CA GLU A 378 -34.02 -5.16 3.71
C GLU A 378 -34.75 -4.49 2.54
N ALA A 379 -35.59 -3.49 2.82
CA ALA A 379 -36.35 -2.78 1.79
C ALA A 379 -35.47 -1.94 0.85
N LEU A 380 -34.29 -1.52 1.30
CA LEU A 380 -33.28 -0.78 0.53
C LEU A 380 -32.20 -1.69 -0.09
N GLY A 381 -32.27 -3.00 0.15
CA GLY A 381 -31.25 -3.94 -0.34
C GLY A 381 -29.86 -3.73 0.27
N LEU A 382 -29.80 -3.25 1.51
CA LEU A 382 -28.59 -3.14 2.32
C LEU A 382 -28.36 -4.43 3.13
N ASP A 383 -27.18 -4.57 3.75
CA ASP A 383 -26.92 -5.74 4.61
C ASP A 383 -27.92 -5.76 5.78
N THR A 384 -28.33 -6.94 6.26
CA THR A 384 -29.32 -7.08 7.33
C THR A 384 -28.77 -7.75 8.58
N SER A 385 -27.46 -8.02 8.59
CA SER A 385 -26.75 -8.65 9.69
C SER A 385 -26.11 -7.55 10.52
N PRO A 386 -26.61 -7.25 11.73
CA PRO A 386 -25.93 -6.31 12.61
C PRO A 386 -24.52 -6.83 12.94
N PRO A 387 -23.54 -5.93 13.11
CA PRO A 387 -22.21 -6.29 13.59
C PRO A 387 -22.30 -7.02 14.93
N ASP A 388 -21.40 -7.98 15.18
CA ASP A 388 -21.24 -8.54 16.51
C ASP A 388 -20.47 -7.51 17.36
N TYR A 389 -21.16 -6.88 18.31
CA TYR A 389 -20.52 -6.03 19.29
C TYR A 389 -19.99 -6.94 20.39
N ASP A 390 -18.70 -7.28 20.32
CA ASP A 390 -17.97 -7.89 21.43
C ASP A 390 -17.97 -6.89 22.60
N TYR A 391 -19.02 -6.88 23.40
CA TYR A 391 -18.99 -6.30 24.73
C TYR A 391 -18.02 -7.15 25.54
N GLU A 392 -16.75 -6.75 25.61
CA GLU A 392 -15.80 -7.30 26.54
C GLU A 392 -16.39 -7.12 27.96
N ASP A 393 -16.97 -8.19 28.49
CA ASP A 393 -17.30 -8.32 29.90
C ASP A 393 -15.97 -8.14 30.65
N ASP A 394 -15.77 -6.98 31.29
CA ASP A 394 -14.64 -6.62 32.16
C ASP A 394 -14.56 -7.50 33.43
N GLY A 395 -14.81 -8.81 33.28
CA GLY A 395 -14.51 -9.86 34.22
C GLY A 395 -13.05 -10.26 34.12
N ASP A 396 -12.19 -9.49 34.80
CA ASP A 396 -10.84 -9.85 35.25
C ASP A 396 -10.45 -11.34 35.05
N THR A 397 -9.71 -11.64 33.99
CA THR A 397 -8.57 -12.57 34.03
C THR A 397 -7.59 -12.23 32.91
N GLY A 398 -6.45 -11.63 33.27
CA GLY A 398 -5.45 -11.18 32.30
C GLY A 398 -4.83 -12.29 31.47
N SER A 399 -4.54 -11.98 30.19
CA SER A 399 -3.27 -12.27 29.50
C SER A 399 -3.37 -11.96 28.00
N GLY A 400 -2.77 -10.84 27.58
CA GLY A 400 -1.89 -10.83 26.41
C GLY A 400 -2.39 -10.12 25.15
N GLY A 401 -1.61 -9.11 24.73
CA GLY A 401 -1.35 -8.86 23.31
C GLY A 401 -1.92 -7.57 22.72
N HIS A 402 -1.50 -6.39 23.21
CA HIS A 402 -1.57 -5.18 22.41
C HIS A 402 -0.59 -5.33 21.23
N GLY A 403 -1.12 -5.59 20.04
CA GLY A 403 -0.38 -5.62 18.78
C GLY A 403 -0.25 -4.21 18.24
N ASP A 404 0.97 -3.68 18.28
CA ASP A 404 1.41 -2.45 17.61
C ASP A 404 1.33 -2.68 16.09
N THR A 405 0.33 -2.09 15.41
CA THR A 405 0.06 -2.28 13.96
C THR A 405 0.60 -1.15 13.07
N GLY A 406 1.53 -0.34 13.56
CA GLY A 406 2.14 0.74 12.78
C GLY A 406 3.17 0.27 11.75
N LEU A 407 3.00 0.69 10.49
CA LEU A 407 3.94 0.43 9.39
C LEU A 407 4.62 1.73 8.97
N ASP A 408 5.94 1.70 8.79
CA ASP A 408 6.71 2.80 8.19
C ASP A 408 7.02 2.49 6.71
N VAL A 409 6.89 3.48 5.82
CA VAL A 409 7.18 3.47 4.37
C VAL A 409 8.48 4.19 4.08
#